data_AF-A0A9J2PRL1-F1
#
_entry.id   AF-A0A9J2PRL1-F1
#
_cell.length_a   1.000
_cell.length_b   1.000
_cell.length_c   1.000
_cell.angle_alpha   90.00
_cell.angle_beta   90.00
_cell.angle_gamma   90.00
#
_symmetry.space_group_name_H-M   'P 1'
#
loop_
_entity.id
_entity.type
_entity.pdbx_description
1 polymer ?
#
loop_
_entity_poly.entity_id
_entity_poly.type
_entity_poly.pdbx_seq_one_letter_code
_entity_poly.pdbx_strand_id
1 'polypeptide(L)'
;MLEKEIQKSKREDPERAQRMKEMLRRMNNREKSLAEKERYKEVIREVRRENNERLRQGKKPVFLRRAEVKMRVMEKKFEELKKTNKLDRYLETKAKKQNRKADRPWHAN
;
A
#
# COMPACT_ATOMS: atom_id res chain seq x y z
N MET A 1 6.33 -20.75 2.97
CA MET A 1 5.85 -22.15 2.91
C MET A 1 4.67 -22.30 1.95
N LEU A 2 3.58 -21.53 2.10
CA LEU A 2 2.39 -21.63 1.22
C LEU A 2 2.64 -21.37 -0.28
N GLU A 3 3.49 -20.43 -0.67
CA GLU A 3 3.77 -20.18 -2.10
C GLU A 3 4.44 -21.36 -2.79
N LYS A 4 5.29 -22.10 -2.05
CA LYS A 4 5.91 -23.34 -2.54
C LYS A 4 4.88 -24.46 -2.65
N GLU A 5 3.97 -24.55 -1.70
CA GLU A 5 2.83 -25.49 -1.71
C GLU A 5 1.91 -25.27 -2.92
N ILE A 6 1.56 -24.00 -3.21
CA ILE A 6 0.77 -23.61 -4.39
C ILE A 6 1.49 -24.00 -5.67
N GLN A 7 2.82 -23.84 -5.72
CA GLN A 7 3.59 -24.18 -6.90
C GLN A 7 3.64 -25.69 -7.16
N LYS A 8 3.66 -26.51 -6.10
CA LYS A 8 3.60 -27.98 -6.20
C LYS A 8 2.21 -28.45 -6.63
N SER A 9 1.15 -27.93 -6.00
CA SER A 9 -0.23 -28.35 -6.29
C SER A 9 -0.74 -27.94 -7.67
N LYS A 10 -0.11 -26.97 -8.35
CA LYS A 10 -0.48 -26.60 -9.74
C LYS A 10 -0.47 -27.77 -10.73
N ARG A 11 0.36 -28.79 -10.51
CA ARG A 11 0.45 -29.97 -11.39
C ARG A 11 -0.46 -31.12 -10.97
N GLU A 12 -0.73 -31.25 -9.67
CA GLU A 12 -1.51 -32.36 -9.10
C GLU A 12 -2.99 -32.04 -8.96
N ASP A 13 -3.32 -30.82 -8.53
CA ASP A 13 -4.69 -30.35 -8.28
C ASP A 13 -4.77 -28.83 -8.54
N PRO A 14 -5.06 -28.45 -9.80
CA PRO A 14 -5.12 -27.05 -10.20
C PRO A 14 -6.24 -26.27 -9.49
N GLU A 15 -7.34 -26.92 -9.11
CA GLU A 15 -8.41 -26.26 -8.36
C GLU A 15 -7.99 -25.93 -6.93
N ARG A 16 -7.33 -26.86 -6.23
CA ARG A 16 -6.79 -26.61 -4.89
C ARG A 16 -5.73 -25.53 -4.93
N ALA A 17 -4.86 -25.54 -5.94
CA ALA A 17 -3.88 -24.47 -6.13
C ALA A 17 -4.56 -23.10 -6.29
N GLN A 18 -5.66 -23.03 -7.05
CA GLN A 18 -6.43 -21.80 -7.24
C GLN A 18 -7.10 -21.33 -5.95
N ARG A 19 -7.76 -22.23 -5.20
CA ARG A 19 -8.37 -21.91 -3.89
C ARG A 19 -7.34 -21.34 -2.91
N MET A 20 -6.16 -21.95 -2.84
CA MET A 20 -5.07 -21.49 -1.98
C MET A 20 -4.54 -20.11 -2.39
N LYS A 21 -4.39 -19.87 -3.70
CA LYS A 21 -3.99 -18.56 -4.24
C LYS A 21 -5.00 -17.46 -3.90
N GLU A 22 -6.29 -17.76 -4.01
CA GLU A 22 -7.36 -16.83 -3.65
C GLU A 22 -7.42 -16.54 -2.15
N MET A 23 -7.20 -17.56 -1.31
CA MET A 23 -7.08 -17.39 0.13
C MET A 23 -5.91 -16.45 0.48
N LEU A 24 -4.73 -16.69 -0.09
CA LEU A 24 -3.55 -15.85 0.13
C LEU A 24 -3.80 -14.40 -0.33
N ARG A 25 -4.47 -14.22 -1.49
CA ARG A 25 -4.89 -12.89 -1.96
C ARG A 25 -5.82 -12.20 -0.95
N ARG A 26 -6.82 -12.91 -0.42
CA ARG A 26 -7.76 -12.36 0.57
C ARG A 26 -7.05 -11.95 1.86
N MET A 27 -6.13 -12.77 2.35
CA MET A 27 -5.33 -12.47 3.54
C MET A 27 -4.49 -11.20 3.34
N ASN A 28 -3.74 -11.12 2.24
CA ASN A 28 -2.92 -9.95 1.93
C ASN A 28 -3.76 -8.67 1.77
N ASN A 29 -4.95 -8.76 1.15
CA ASN A 29 -5.87 -7.62 1.05
C ASN A 29 -6.40 -7.18 2.42
N ARG A 30 -6.69 -8.14 3.32
CA ARG A 30 -7.10 -7.84 4.69
C ARG A 30 -5.99 -7.11 5.45
N GLU A 31 -4.75 -7.60 5.38
CA GLU A 31 -3.59 -6.94 6.00
C GLU A 31 -3.40 -5.52 5.47
N LYS A 32 -3.46 -5.31 4.16
CA LYS A 32 -3.38 -3.98 3.55
C LYS A 32 -4.47 -3.04 4.03
N SER A 33 -5.72 -3.52 4.11
CA SER A 33 -6.85 -2.74 4.61
C SER A 33 -6.68 -2.37 6.09
N LEU A 34 -6.20 -3.29 6.92
CA LEU A 34 -5.90 -3.02 8.32
C LEU A 34 -4.80 -1.96 8.47
N ALA A 35 -3.71 -2.08 7.70
CA ALA A 35 -2.63 -1.10 7.71
C ALA A 35 -3.10 0.30 7.26
N GLU A 36 -3.99 0.38 6.27
CA GLU A 36 -4.60 1.65 5.84
C GLU A 36 -5.50 2.25 6.92
N LYS A 37 -6.33 1.43 7.59
CA LYS A 37 -7.14 1.87 8.72
C LYS A 37 -6.28 2.38 9.88
N GLU A 38 -5.17 1.72 10.17
CA GLU A 38 -4.28 2.15 11.26
C GLU A 38 -3.58 3.48 10.94
N ARG A 39 -3.07 3.65 9.71
CA ARG A 39 -2.55 4.97 9.25
C ARG A 39 -3.58 6.08 9.41
N TYR A 40 -4.83 5.82 9.02
CA TYR A 40 -5.90 6.80 9.17
C TYR A 40 -6.12 7.16 10.64
N LYS A 41 -6.24 6.15 11.52
CA LYS A 41 -6.37 6.38 12.97
C LYS A 41 -5.20 7.17 13.53
N GLU A 42 -3.98 6.89 13.10
CA GLU A 42 -2.78 7.58 13.54
C GLU A 42 -2.81 9.06 13.17
N VAL A 43 -3.19 9.42 11.94
CA VAL A 43 -3.39 10.81 11.53
C VAL A 43 -4.45 11.51 12.37
N ILE A 44 -5.56 10.84 12.67
CA ILE A 44 -6.60 11.42 13.54
C ILE A 44 -6.09 11.61 14.98
N ARG A 45 -5.29 10.66 15.51
CA ARG A 45 -4.65 10.80 16.83
C ARG A 45 -3.69 11.98 16.86
N GLU A 46 -2.92 12.20 15.79
CA GLU A 46 -2.03 13.36 15.66
C GLU A 46 -2.78 14.68 15.66
N VAL A 47 -3.81 14.80 14.84
CA VAL A 47 -4.66 16.01 14.80
C VAL A 47 -5.27 16.29 16.16
N ARG A 48 -5.72 15.24 16.88
CA ARG A 48 -6.23 15.40 18.25
C ARG A 48 -5.15 15.87 19.21
N ARG A 49 -3.93 15.32 19.14
CA ARG A 49 -2.80 15.76 19.97
C ARG A 49 -2.42 17.21 19.69
N GLU A 50 -2.32 17.59 18.42
CA GLU A 50 -2.06 18.97 17.98
C GLU A 50 -3.13 19.93 18.55
N ASN A 51 -4.41 19.55 18.46
CA ASN A 51 -5.50 20.36 18.99
C ASN A 51 -5.49 20.47 20.52
N ASN A 52 -5.19 19.38 21.24
CA ASN A 52 -5.05 19.42 22.69
C ASN A 52 -3.93 20.37 23.11
N GLU A 53 -2.80 20.36 22.40
CA GLU A 53 -1.69 21.27 22.66
C GLU A 53 -2.05 22.73 22.37
N ARG A 54 -2.78 22.99 21.29
CA ARG A 54 -3.32 24.34 21.01
C ARG A 54 -4.23 24.83 22.13
N LEU A 55 -5.14 23.98 22.60
CA LEU A 55 -6.06 24.31 23.69
C LEU A 55 -5.31 24.61 24.99
N ARG A 56 -4.27 23.84 25.31
CA ARG A 56 -3.39 24.11 26.47
C ARG A 56 -2.72 25.48 26.40
N GLN A 57 -2.39 25.94 25.19
CA GLN A 57 -1.83 27.26 24.94
C GLN A 57 -2.90 28.37 24.83
N GLY A 58 -4.18 28.08 25.13
CA GLY A 58 -5.29 29.02 24.98
C GLY A 58 -5.70 29.30 23.53
N LYS A 59 -5.17 28.55 22.56
CA LYS A 59 -5.47 28.69 21.13
C LYS A 59 -6.65 27.81 20.73
N LYS A 60 -7.42 28.26 19.73
CA LYS A 60 -8.54 27.49 19.16
C LYS A 60 -8.04 26.22 18.42
N PRO A 61 -8.80 25.11 18.46
CA PRO A 61 -8.47 23.89 17.73
C PRO A 61 -8.63 24.10 16.21
N VAL A 62 -7.93 23.28 15.44
CA VAL A 62 -7.97 23.27 13.97
C VAL A 62 -8.54 21.94 13.50
N PHE A 63 -9.58 22.01 12.67
CA PHE A 63 -10.21 20.83 12.09
C PHE A 63 -9.81 20.71 10.62
N LEU A 64 -9.29 19.54 10.26
CA LEU A 64 -8.91 19.23 8.89
C LEU A 64 -10.11 18.75 8.08
N ARG A 65 -10.17 19.18 6.82
CA ARG A 65 -11.08 18.65 5.82
C ARG A 65 -10.70 17.21 5.46
N ARG A 66 -11.66 16.45 4.93
CA ARG A 66 -11.43 15.06 4.50
C ARG A 66 -10.27 14.92 3.51
N ALA A 67 -10.13 15.86 2.58
CA ALA A 67 -9.04 15.88 1.60
C ALA A 67 -7.67 16.05 2.28
N GLU A 68 -7.56 16.93 3.28
CA GLU A 68 -6.33 17.20 4.01
C GLU A 68 -5.92 16.00 4.87
N VAL A 69 -6.89 15.35 5.53
CA VAL A 69 -6.65 14.09 6.24
C VAL A 69 -6.13 13.01 5.28
N LYS A 70 -6.73 12.91 4.09
CA LYS A 70 -6.29 11.95 3.06
C LYS A 70 -4.87 12.22 2.59
N MET A 71 -4.49 13.50 2.42
CA MET A 71 -3.12 13.89 2.09
C MET A 71 -2.13 13.45 3.16
N ARG A 72 -2.39 13.74 4.45
CA ARG A 72 -1.54 13.30 5.56
C ARG A 72 -1.38 11.77 5.62
N VAL A 73 -2.46 11.03 5.35
CA VAL A 73 -2.41 9.56 5.28
C VAL A 73 -1.53 9.08 4.11
N MET A 74 -1.62 9.73 2.95
CA MET A 74 -0.80 9.43 1.78
C MET A 74 0.68 9.73 2.01
N GLU A 75 0.99 10.84 2.67
CA GLU A 75 2.36 11.21 3.08
C GLU A 75 2.97 10.13 3.98
N LYS A 76 2.25 9.70 5.02
CA LYS A 76 2.71 8.59 5.88
C LYS A 76 2.96 7.31 5.10
N LYS A 77 2.03 6.93 4.23
CA LYS A 77 2.18 5.75 3.37
C LYS A 77 3.39 5.89 2.46
N PHE A 78 3.66 7.07 1.92
CA PHE A 78 4.80 7.35 1.07
C PHE A 78 6.12 7.19 1.83
N GLU A 79 6.20 7.74 3.04
CA GLU A 79 7.38 7.59 3.91
C GLU A 79 7.63 6.13 4.31
N GLU A 80 6.58 5.35 4.58
CA GLU A 80 6.73 3.90 4.78
C GLU A 80 7.26 3.17 3.53
N LEU A 81 6.80 3.54 2.34
CA LEU A 81 7.23 2.94 1.08
C LEU A 81 8.71 3.26 0.77
N LYS A 82 9.18 4.46 1.11
CA LYS A 82 10.60 4.83 1.08
C LYS A 82 11.40 3.99 2.06
N LYS A 83 11.00 3.95 3.34
CA LYS A 83 11.70 3.18 4.40
C LYS A 83 11.84 1.70 4.06
N THR A 84 10.83 1.13 3.41
CA THR A 84 10.82 -0.29 3.03
C THR A 84 11.48 -0.57 1.67
N ASN A 85 12.07 0.43 1.01
CA ASN A 85 12.65 0.34 -0.34
C ASN A 85 11.65 -0.21 -1.38
N LYS A 86 10.35 -0.11 -1.11
CA LYS A 86 9.29 -0.57 -2.02
C LYS A 86 9.01 0.45 -3.11
N LEU A 87 9.23 1.73 -2.81
CA LEU A 87 9.08 2.81 -3.77
C LEU A 87 10.11 2.67 -4.90
N ASP A 88 11.39 2.53 -4.57
CA ASP A 88 12.46 2.50 -5.57
C ASP A 88 12.36 1.24 -6.44
N ARG A 89 12.12 0.07 -5.83
CA ARG A 89 11.81 -1.16 -6.56
C ARG A 89 10.64 -1.01 -7.54
N TYR A 90 9.59 -0.29 -7.14
CA TYR A 90 8.46 -0.01 -8.02
C TYR A 90 8.87 0.89 -9.19
N LEU A 91 9.62 1.96 -8.93
CA LEU A 91 10.11 2.89 -9.95
C LEU A 91 11.05 2.20 -10.94
N GLU A 92 11.98 1.38 -10.47
CA GLU A 92 12.87 0.57 -11.32
C GLU A 92 12.07 -0.37 -12.23
N THR A 93 11.08 -1.08 -11.66
CA THR A 93 10.23 -2.00 -12.42
C THR A 93 9.41 -1.25 -13.48
N LYS A 94 8.94 -0.04 -13.14
CA LYS A 94 8.19 0.81 -14.06
C LYS A 94 9.08 1.32 -15.20
N ALA A 95 10.29 1.79 -14.88
CA ALA A 95 11.27 2.24 -15.86
C ALA A 95 11.66 1.11 -16.82
N LYS A 96 11.99 -0.08 -16.31
CA LYS A 96 12.27 -1.27 -17.14
C LYS A 96 11.13 -1.60 -18.09
N LYS A 97 9.87 -1.50 -17.64
CA LYS A 97 8.69 -1.72 -18.48
C LYS A 97 8.50 -0.66 -19.55
N GLN A 98 8.84 0.60 -19.27
CA GLN A 98 8.77 1.68 -20.24
C GLN A 98 9.85 1.55 -21.31
N ASN A 99 11.10 1.26 -20.92
CA ASN A 99 12.18 1.02 -21.89
C ASN A 99 11.83 -0.14 -22.82
N ARG A 100 11.37 -1.28 -22.29
CA ARG A 100 10.94 -2.41 -23.12
C ARG A 100 9.77 -2.09 -24.07
N LYS A 101 8.94 -1.10 -23.75
CA LYS A 101 7.87 -0.64 -24.66
C LYS A 101 8.41 0.28 -25.74
N ALA A 102 9.39 1.12 -25.41
CA ALA A 102 10.08 1.99 -26.37
C ALA A 102 10.94 1.16 -27.35
N ASP A 103 11.56 0.09 -26.86
CA ASP A 103 12.39 -0.83 -27.67
C ASP A 103 11.57 -1.79 -28.55
N ARG A 104 10.22 -1.77 -28.47
CA ARG A 104 9.41 -2.56 -29.40
C ARG A 104 9.38 -1.87 -30.76
N PRO A 105 9.88 -2.51 -31.84
CA PRO A 105 9.75 -1.95 -33.18
C PRO A 105 8.27 -1.75 -33.50
N TRP A 106 7.96 -0.62 -34.14
CA TRP A 106 6.60 -0.20 -34.53
C TRP A 106 5.90 -1.22 -35.43
N HIS A 107 6.67 -2.11 -36.06
CA HIS A 107 6.22 -3.26 -36.83
C HIS A 107 6.57 -4.55 -36.09
N ALA A 108 5.69 -4.99 -35.19
CA ALA A 108 5.68 -6.35 -34.68
C ALA A 108 4.23 -6.85 -34.78
N ASN A 109 3.90 -7.37 -35.97
CA ASN A 109 2.65 -8.04 -36.42
C ASN A 109 1.35 -7.71 -35.69
#